data_AF-A0AAE0KUH8-F1
#
_entry.id   AF-A0AAE0KUH8-F1
#
_cell.length_a   1.000
_cell.length_b   1.000
_cell.length_c   1.000
_cell.angle_alpha   90.00
_cell.angle_beta   90.00
_cell.angle_gamma   90.00
#
_symmetry.space_group_name_H-M   'P 1'
#
loop_
_entity.id
_entity.type
_entity.pdbx_description
1 polymer ?
#
loop_
_entity_poly.entity_id
_entity_poly.type
_entity_poly.pdbx_seq_one_letter_code
_entity_poly.pdbx_strand_id
1 'polypeptide(L)'
;MSLLLPGTLLFFLHCAALACIAQSLHVSQSQSLHVSRSLLENQNGDCSDFQIQVPVADDDDDVEEATAYGELYMDSSDLEFGYEANRKSCQAIGIRFQNVSIPLGATISAAQVRFTAKATGPSMPFDLGIHVVDSTDCPAFTGREFEVTSLPTVSEEASWQSDKWSKGQEYASADFAWLLQKVVIQSTWHSGNAICVSLEVVDACTSLNEEDLHYEAYSSRNDDPSLAPVLNVTYTICPESPPVPVSPPQPPPWPPWPPAPPTVDGWVFIHVSYDGEMQLNEAISDDSIDNIALYTNISVQSQLSAVEHPLHILGQCACVACVIDGDGSSSGIFEVFSSILVIENITLQNGHSEYWGGAVVALFGSVLTIRNTAFIKNSASKGGGGVDAYSECVVTVEDCIFTSNGQVPADQDMGPGGAIYIEKQTVATILNTRFEGNIARSTGGAVYALDDSVASIENCAFAANGVPEGYFREGGALWCSSSSSCNATNSLFDGNFADDGGAMMFYDASKGHVRDSVLTSNVAADGGGACLDASSVTIERCMWSSNAIARKVV
;
A
#
# COMPACT_ATOMS: atom_id res chain seq x y z
N MET A 1 9.22 -24.59 -66.50
CA MET A 1 7.87 -23.99 -66.45
C MET A 1 7.81 -23.18 -65.17
N SER A 2 8.20 -21.91 -65.20
CA SER A 2 7.34 -20.73 -65.46
C SER A 2 6.71 -20.22 -64.17
N LEU A 3 7.18 -19.04 -63.75
CA LEU A 3 6.71 -18.16 -62.68
C LEU A 3 5.20 -17.92 -62.65
N LEU A 4 4.65 -17.60 -61.47
CA LEU A 4 4.01 -16.31 -61.10
C LEU A 4 3.21 -16.41 -59.77
N LEU A 5 3.63 -15.64 -58.76
CA LEU A 5 2.78 -15.01 -57.72
C LEU A 5 2.23 -13.66 -58.28
N PRO A 6 1.42 -12.82 -57.59
CA PRO A 6 0.72 -12.89 -56.28
C PRO A 6 -0.76 -12.38 -56.35
N GLY A 7 -1.49 -12.34 -55.22
CA GLY A 7 -2.81 -11.67 -55.14
C GLY A 7 -3.34 -11.49 -53.71
N THR A 8 -3.52 -10.24 -53.32
CA THR A 8 -3.60 -9.64 -51.99
C THR A 8 -5.04 -9.46 -51.44
N LEU A 9 -5.11 -9.07 -50.16
CA LEU A 9 -6.09 -8.16 -49.50
C LEU A 9 -7.32 -8.73 -48.71
N LEU A 10 -7.14 -8.78 -47.38
CA LEU A 10 -7.83 -7.99 -46.33
C LEU A 10 -9.36 -7.74 -46.34
N PHE A 11 -9.95 -8.06 -45.16
CA PHE A 11 -10.75 -7.19 -44.26
C PHE A 11 -12.25 -7.45 -44.00
N PHE A 12 -12.52 -7.46 -42.68
CA PHE A 12 -13.70 -7.06 -41.87
C PHE A 12 -14.82 -8.06 -41.50
N LEU A 13 -14.82 -8.34 -40.18
CA LEU A 13 -15.92 -8.41 -39.18
C LEU A 13 -17.33 -8.75 -39.67
N HIS A 14 -18.04 -9.62 -38.94
CA HIS A 14 -19.31 -9.27 -38.28
C HIS A 14 -19.63 -10.19 -37.10
N CYS A 15 -20.04 -9.54 -36.01
CA CYS A 15 -20.63 -10.03 -34.78
C CYS A 15 -21.99 -10.69 -35.01
N ALA A 16 -22.33 -11.75 -34.27
CA ALA A 16 -23.73 -12.07 -33.94
C ALA A 16 -23.82 -12.93 -32.67
N ALA A 17 -24.59 -12.40 -31.73
CA ALA A 17 -24.84 -12.91 -30.39
C ALA A 17 -25.70 -14.19 -30.36
N LEU A 18 -25.51 -15.00 -29.31
CA LEU A 18 -26.50 -15.96 -28.85
C LEU A 18 -26.82 -15.71 -27.37
N ALA A 19 -28.03 -15.20 -27.13
CA ALA A 19 -28.69 -15.20 -25.83
C ALA A 19 -29.33 -16.58 -25.60
N CYS A 20 -29.21 -17.12 -24.38
CA CYS A 20 -30.01 -18.26 -23.94
C CYS A 20 -30.48 -18.07 -22.49
N ILE A 21 -31.73 -17.62 -22.38
CA ILE A 21 -32.83 -18.12 -21.55
C ILE A 21 -32.59 -18.28 -20.03
N ALA A 22 -33.32 -17.44 -19.29
CA ALA A 22 -33.63 -17.53 -17.87
C ALA A 22 -34.56 -18.72 -17.54
N GLN A 23 -34.35 -19.32 -16.36
CA GLN A 23 -35.42 -20.00 -15.61
C GLN A 23 -35.37 -19.63 -14.13
N SER A 24 -36.51 -19.14 -13.67
CA SER A 24 -36.88 -18.78 -12.31
C SER A 24 -37.01 -19.99 -11.40
N LEU A 25 -36.52 -19.90 -10.16
CA LEU A 25 -37.09 -20.65 -9.03
C LEU A 25 -37.40 -19.68 -7.89
N HIS A 26 -38.68 -19.63 -7.51
CA HIS A 26 -39.18 -18.97 -6.31
C HIS A 26 -38.80 -19.78 -5.07
N VAL A 27 -38.22 -19.12 -4.06
CA VAL A 27 -38.40 -19.47 -2.64
C VAL A 27 -38.72 -18.17 -1.88
N SER A 28 -39.59 -18.32 -0.90
CA SER A 28 -40.42 -17.34 -0.21
C SER A 28 -39.70 -16.37 0.74
N GLN A 29 -40.35 -15.22 0.94
CA GLN A 29 -40.01 -14.13 1.86
C GLN A 29 -39.84 -14.56 3.33
N SER A 30 -38.86 -13.96 4.03
CA SER A 30 -39.10 -13.31 5.33
C SER A 30 -38.03 -12.26 5.66
N GLN A 31 -38.48 -11.02 5.82
CA GLN A 31 -37.99 -9.94 6.69
C GLN A 31 -36.46 -9.72 6.81
N SER A 32 -35.94 -8.85 5.93
CA SER A 32 -34.83 -7.92 6.20
C SER A 32 -34.74 -6.99 4.99
N LEU A 33 -35.54 -5.93 4.98
CA LEU A 33 -35.53 -4.97 3.87
C LEU A 33 -35.84 -3.57 4.37
N HIS A 34 -34.94 -3.01 5.17
CA HIS A 34 -34.94 -1.57 5.47
C HIS A 34 -33.62 -0.84 5.21
N VAL A 35 -32.61 -1.50 4.63
CA VAL A 35 -31.32 -0.84 4.28
C VAL A 35 -31.02 -0.82 2.77
N SER A 36 -31.80 -1.52 1.93
CA SER A 36 -31.47 -1.65 0.50
C SER A 36 -32.16 -0.66 -0.45
N ARG A 37 -32.89 0.35 0.05
CA ARG A 37 -33.53 1.37 -0.81
C ARG A 37 -32.79 2.71 -0.92
N SER A 38 -31.86 3.03 -0.02
CA SER A 38 -31.10 4.30 -0.11
C SER A 38 -29.82 4.20 -0.94
N LEU A 39 -29.31 3.00 -1.21
CA LEU A 39 -28.05 2.78 -1.94
C LEU A 39 -28.19 2.73 -3.47
N LEU A 40 -29.40 2.86 -4.03
CA LEU A 40 -29.64 2.77 -5.49
C LEU A 40 -29.85 4.12 -6.19
N GLU A 41 -29.71 5.26 -5.50
CA GLU A 41 -29.95 6.60 -6.07
C GLU A 41 -28.80 7.61 -5.89
N ASN A 42 -27.58 7.18 -5.59
CA ASN A 42 -26.43 8.09 -5.56
C ASN A 42 -25.49 7.87 -6.75
N GLN A 43 -25.84 8.43 -7.91
CA GLN A 43 -25.01 8.40 -9.13
C GLN A 43 -23.90 9.47 -9.16
N ASN A 44 -23.70 10.22 -8.06
CA ASN A 44 -22.76 11.34 -8.01
C ASN A 44 -21.45 11.06 -7.24
N GLY A 45 -21.30 9.89 -6.60
CA GLY A 45 -20.08 9.57 -5.84
C GLY A 45 -19.94 10.35 -4.52
N ASP A 46 -20.99 11.01 -4.06
CA ASP A 46 -20.97 11.78 -2.82
C ASP A 46 -21.11 10.89 -1.59
N CYS A 47 -20.30 11.14 -0.56
CA CYS A 47 -20.40 10.44 0.70
C CYS A 47 -21.79 10.63 1.34
N SER A 48 -22.31 9.56 1.94
CA SER A 48 -23.61 9.53 2.58
C SER A 48 -23.45 9.27 4.07
N ASP A 49 -24.04 10.15 4.88
CA ASP A 49 -24.08 9.98 6.33
C ASP A 49 -25.28 9.13 6.73
N PHE A 50 -25.03 8.21 7.66
CA PHE A 50 -26.00 7.29 8.22
C PHE A 50 -26.00 7.41 9.73
N GLN A 51 -27.16 7.18 10.33
CA GLN A 51 -27.33 7.08 11.76
C GLN A 51 -28.02 5.78 12.09
N ILE A 52 -27.46 5.06 13.06
CA ILE A 52 -28.08 3.86 13.62
C ILE A 52 -28.27 4.04 15.12
N GLN A 53 -29.32 3.40 15.63
CA GLN A 53 -29.61 3.27 17.05
C GLN A 53 -29.76 1.78 17.34
N VAL A 54 -28.91 1.26 18.23
CA VAL A 54 -28.87 -0.16 18.56
C VAL A 54 -29.19 -0.31 20.04
N PRO A 55 -30.45 -0.63 20.40
CA PRO A 55 -30.80 -0.93 21.79
C PRO A 55 -30.20 -2.28 22.21
N VAL A 56 -29.94 -2.45 23.51
CA VAL A 56 -29.63 -3.75 24.09
C VAL A 56 -30.78 -4.72 23.79
N ALA A 57 -30.45 -5.89 23.25
CA ALA A 57 -31.42 -6.79 22.61
C ALA A 57 -31.74 -8.03 23.43
N ASP A 58 -30.88 -8.41 24.38
CA ASP A 58 -31.05 -9.53 25.31
C ASP A 58 -30.90 -9.05 26.75
N ASP A 59 -31.59 -9.70 27.69
CA ASP A 59 -31.56 -9.35 29.12
C ASP A 59 -30.15 -9.53 29.72
N ASP A 60 -29.38 -10.46 29.15
CA ASP A 60 -28.02 -10.78 29.58
C ASP A 60 -26.94 -9.90 28.90
N ASP A 61 -27.35 -8.92 28.07
CA ASP A 61 -26.43 -8.06 27.33
C ASP A 61 -26.12 -6.74 28.05
N ASP A 62 -26.74 -6.44 29.18
CA ASP A 62 -26.36 -5.33 30.06
C ASP A 62 -26.22 -5.80 31.51
N VAL A 63 -24.97 -5.82 31.98
CA VAL A 63 -24.56 -6.54 33.20
C VAL A 63 -23.76 -5.66 34.14
N GLU A 64 -23.74 -6.02 35.41
CA GLU A 64 -23.03 -5.31 36.47
C GLU A 64 -22.02 -6.24 37.13
N GLU A 65 -20.77 -5.82 37.22
CA GLU A 65 -19.72 -6.59 37.85
C GLU A 65 -19.21 -5.92 39.12
N ALA A 66 -19.28 -6.63 40.25
CA ALA A 66 -18.69 -6.17 41.49
C ALA A 66 -17.15 -6.28 41.44
N THR A 67 -16.45 -5.18 41.13
CA THR A 67 -14.99 -5.19 40.91
C THR A 67 -14.14 -5.68 42.09
N ALA A 68 -14.67 -5.67 43.32
CA ALA A 68 -13.96 -6.15 44.51
C ALA A 68 -13.82 -7.68 44.58
N TYR A 69 -14.74 -8.43 43.97
CA TYR A 69 -14.76 -9.90 44.04
C TYR A 69 -15.26 -10.59 42.76
N GLY A 70 -15.58 -9.83 41.73
CA GLY A 70 -15.81 -10.28 40.36
C GLY A 70 -17.20 -10.80 40.06
N GLU A 71 -18.13 -10.83 41.02
CA GLU A 71 -19.47 -11.38 40.79
C GLU A 71 -20.22 -10.57 39.74
N LEU A 72 -20.71 -11.27 38.69
CA LEU A 72 -21.44 -10.69 37.57
C LEU A 72 -22.94 -10.86 37.78
N TYR A 73 -23.67 -9.74 37.73
CA TYR A 73 -25.11 -9.68 37.83
C TYR A 73 -25.71 -9.42 36.45
N MET A 74 -26.59 -10.33 36.02
CA MET A 74 -27.16 -10.36 34.68
C MET A 74 -28.68 -10.18 34.68
N ASP A 75 -29.29 -10.16 35.87
CA ASP A 75 -30.74 -10.06 36.05
C ASP A 75 -31.15 -8.80 36.84
N SER A 76 -30.23 -7.83 36.98
CA SER A 76 -30.52 -6.56 37.64
C SER A 76 -31.48 -5.73 36.80
N SER A 77 -32.41 -5.04 37.47
CA SER A 77 -33.31 -4.10 36.82
C SER A 77 -32.69 -2.70 36.65
N ASP A 78 -31.47 -2.50 37.13
CA ASP A 78 -30.77 -1.22 37.15
C ASP A 78 -29.38 -1.46 36.57
N LEU A 79 -28.76 -0.40 36.06
CA LEU A 79 -27.31 -0.32 35.95
C LEU A 79 -26.83 0.70 36.98
N GLU A 80 -26.07 0.23 37.95
CA GLU A 80 -25.59 0.92 39.14
C GLU A 80 -24.17 1.40 38.87
N PHE A 81 -24.03 2.66 38.53
CA PHE A 81 -22.71 3.22 38.22
C PHE A 81 -22.00 3.55 39.53
N GLY A 82 -20.70 3.26 39.66
CA GLY A 82 -19.96 3.57 40.89
C GLY A 82 -20.17 2.58 42.02
N TYR A 83 -20.34 3.05 43.27
CA TYR A 83 -20.20 2.19 44.45
C TYR A 83 -21.55 1.72 45.01
N GLU A 84 -21.74 0.41 45.07
CA GLU A 84 -22.94 -0.18 45.64
C GLU A 84 -22.70 -0.61 47.10
N ALA A 85 -23.30 0.08 48.07
CA ALA A 85 -22.94 -0.13 49.48
C ALA A 85 -23.46 -1.45 50.06
N ASN A 86 -24.55 -2.00 49.51
CA ASN A 86 -25.00 -3.34 49.90
C ASN A 86 -23.96 -4.42 49.51
N ARG A 87 -23.28 -4.20 48.39
CA ARG A 87 -22.25 -5.08 47.83
C ARG A 87 -20.84 -4.76 48.32
N LYS A 88 -20.64 -3.56 48.84
CA LYS A 88 -19.33 -3.01 49.24
C LYS A 88 -18.29 -3.06 48.12
N SER A 89 -18.71 -2.71 46.90
CA SER A 89 -17.89 -2.78 45.69
C SER A 89 -18.24 -1.67 44.71
N CYS A 90 -17.25 -1.18 43.95
CA CYS A 90 -17.57 -0.50 42.70
C CYS A 90 -18.22 -1.51 41.74
N GLN A 91 -19.03 -0.99 40.83
CA GLN A 91 -19.56 -1.74 39.70
C GLN A 91 -18.82 -1.33 38.44
N ALA A 92 -18.43 -2.33 37.65
CA ALA A 92 -18.10 -2.16 36.24
C ALA A 92 -19.34 -2.56 35.44
N ILE A 93 -19.78 -1.69 34.54
CA ILE A 93 -20.97 -1.94 33.71
C ILE A 93 -20.51 -2.50 32.38
N GLY A 94 -20.98 -3.69 32.02
CA GLY A 94 -20.74 -4.29 30.70
C GLY A 94 -21.98 -4.18 29.84
N ILE A 95 -21.86 -3.68 28.61
CA ILE A 95 -23.00 -3.55 27.69
C ILE A 95 -22.62 -4.10 26.34
N ARG A 96 -23.43 -5.02 25.82
CA ARG A 96 -23.28 -5.67 24.54
C ARG A 96 -24.42 -5.27 23.60
N PHE A 97 -24.05 -4.70 22.46
CA PHE A 97 -24.97 -4.33 21.40
C PHE A 97 -24.87 -5.36 20.27
N GLN A 98 -25.95 -6.10 20.03
CA GLN A 98 -26.03 -7.09 18.96
C GLN A 98 -26.44 -6.46 17.62
N ASN A 99 -26.13 -7.13 16.50
CA ASN A 99 -26.59 -6.75 15.17
C ASN A 99 -26.20 -5.31 14.75
N VAL A 100 -25.00 -4.87 15.14
CA VAL A 100 -24.54 -3.49 14.85
C VAL A 100 -24.26 -3.36 13.35
N SER A 101 -25.19 -2.73 12.65
CA SER A 101 -25.22 -2.65 11.18
C SER A 101 -24.34 -1.52 10.64
N ILE A 102 -23.05 -1.54 10.98
CA ILE A 102 -22.01 -0.65 10.45
C ILE A 102 -21.21 -1.41 9.40
N PRO A 103 -21.15 -0.96 8.14
CA PRO A 103 -20.34 -1.62 7.12
C PRO A 103 -18.83 -1.53 7.41
N LEU A 104 -18.07 -2.56 7.01
CA LEU A 104 -16.61 -2.53 7.03
C LEU A 104 -16.11 -1.33 6.22
N GLY A 105 -15.19 -0.55 6.79
CA GLY A 105 -14.63 0.65 6.15
C GLY A 105 -15.48 1.93 6.29
N ALA A 106 -16.59 1.89 7.02
CA ALA A 106 -17.31 3.11 7.38
C ALA A 106 -16.47 4.00 8.31
N THR A 107 -16.53 5.32 8.09
CA THR A 107 -15.92 6.31 8.98
C THR A 107 -16.93 6.71 10.04
N ILE A 108 -16.62 6.46 11.31
CA ILE A 108 -17.48 6.82 12.45
C ILE A 108 -17.20 8.27 12.83
N SER A 109 -18.22 9.11 12.77
CA SER A 109 -18.12 10.53 13.09
C SER A 109 -18.64 10.88 14.48
N ALA A 110 -19.51 10.05 15.06
CA ALA A 110 -19.97 10.17 16.45
C ALA A 110 -20.43 8.80 16.98
N ALA A 111 -20.10 8.47 18.22
CA ALA A 111 -20.64 7.29 18.91
C ALA A 111 -20.89 7.59 20.39
N GLN A 112 -22.12 7.34 20.85
CA GLN A 112 -22.54 7.58 22.23
C GLN A 112 -23.50 6.47 22.70
N VAL A 113 -23.46 6.11 23.98
CA VAL A 113 -24.51 5.30 24.59
C VAL A 113 -25.51 6.23 25.27
N ARG A 114 -26.78 6.05 24.95
CA ARG A 114 -27.89 6.77 25.57
C ARG A 114 -28.50 5.89 26.65
N PHE A 115 -28.72 6.47 27.82
CA PHE A 115 -29.28 5.80 28.99
C PHE A 115 -30.53 6.52 29.49
N THR A 116 -31.49 5.78 30.06
CA THR A 116 -32.69 6.36 30.70
C THR A 116 -32.64 6.21 32.20
N ALA A 117 -32.67 7.33 32.92
CA ALA A 117 -32.45 7.36 34.36
C ALA A 117 -33.59 6.69 35.12
N LYS A 118 -33.29 5.65 35.91
CA LYS A 118 -34.30 4.90 36.67
C LYS A 118 -34.70 5.58 37.98
N ALA A 119 -33.72 6.25 38.60
CA ALA A 119 -33.87 7.03 39.81
C ALA A 119 -33.37 8.47 39.62
N THR A 120 -33.51 9.29 40.67
CA THR A 120 -32.93 10.64 40.71
C THR A 120 -31.67 10.59 41.57
N GLY A 121 -30.56 11.10 41.05
CA GLY A 121 -29.20 10.97 41.60
C GLY A 121 -28.20 11.49 40.56
N PRO A 122 -26.89 11.24 40.71
CA PRO A 122 -26.19 11.44 41.96
C PRO A 122 -26.40 12.86 42.52
N SER A 123 -26.11 13.09 43.80
CA SER A 123 -26.10 14.44 44.38
C SER A 123 -24.96 15.32 43.84
N MET A 124 -23.90 14.69 43.33
CA MET A 124 -22.67 15.29 42.79
C MET A 124 -22.20 14.52 41.53
N PRO A 125 -21.62 15.19 40.52
CA PRO A 125 -21.07 14.53 39.34
C PRO A 125 -19.86 13.65 39.69
N PHE A 126 -19.64 12.57 38.92
CA PHE A 126 -18.49 11.68 38.99
C PHE A 126 -17.99 11.32 37.58
N ASP A 127 -16.75 10.86 37.47
CA ASP A 127 -16.11 10.57 36.18
C ASP A 127 -16.10 9.06 35.89
N LEU A 128 -16.54 8.70 34.68
CA LEU A 128 -16.57 7.35 34.15
C LEU A 128 -15.59 7.22 32.98
N GLY A 129 -14.78 6.17 32.99
CA GLY A 129 -14.03 5.69 31.83
C GLY A 129 -14.95 4.83 30.97
N ILE A 130 -15.00 5.13 29.67
CA ILE A 130 -15.68 4.33 28.65
C ILE A 130 -14.61 3.58 27.87
N HIS A 131 -14.72 2.25 27.86
CA HIS A 131 -13.83 1.37 27.12
C HIS A 131 -14.61 0.62 26.05
N VAL A 132 -13.97 0.36 24.91
CA VAL A 132 -14.51 -0.50 23.85
C VAL A 132 -13.70 -1.79 23.84
N VAL A 133 -14.38 -2.93 23.86
CA VAL A 133 -13.74 -4.25 23.79
C VAL A 133 -13.09 -4.44 22.43
N ASP A 134 -11.82 -4.84 22.41
CA ASP A 134 -11.03 -5.11 21.20
C ASP A 134 -11.39 -6.49 20.63
N SER A 135 -12.64 -6.63 20.21
CA SER A 135 -13.17 -7.81 19.52
C SER A 135 -14.10 -7.39 18.39
N THR A 136 -13.87 -7.97 17.21
CA THR A 136 -14.73 -7.71 16.04
C THR A 136 -16.08 -8.40 16.08
N ASP A 137 -16.29 -9.35 16.99
CA ASP A 137 -17.60 -9.89 17.32
C ASP A 137 -17.61 -10.23 18.81
N CYS A 138 -18.17 -9.34 19.62
CA CYS A 138 -18.12 -9.51 21.07
C CYS A 138 -19.00 -10.72 21.51
N PRO A 139 -18.44 -11.69 22.24
CA PRO A 139 -19.22 -12.82 22.75
C PRO A 139 -20.24 -12.35 23.79
N ALA A 140 -21.31 -13.14 23.97
CA ALA A 140 -22.27 -12.91 25.05
C ALA A 140 -21.60 -13.12 26.43
N PHE A 141 -22.03 -12.35 27.43
CA PHE A 141 -21.61 -12.55 28.80
C PHE A 141 -22.10 -13.90 29.32
N THR A 142 -21.31 -14.54 30.17
CA THR A 142 -21.52 -15.92 30.61
C THR A 142 -21.78 -16.05 32.11
N GLY A 143 -21.65 -14.97 32.86
CA GLY A 143 -21.76 -14.96 34.32
C GLY A 143 -20.45 -15.37 35.00
N ARG A 144 -19.33 -15.34 34.28
CA ARG A 144 -18.03 -15.70 34.86
C ARG A 144 -17.54 -14.55 35.74
N GLU A 145 -16.86 -14.90 36.84
CA GLU A 145 -16.25 -13.89 37.70
C GLU A 145 -15.20 -13.07 36.94
N PHE A 146 -15.24 -11.74 37.12
CA PHE A 146 -14.34 -10.76 36.48
C PHE A 146 -14.44 -10.72 34.95
N GLU A 147 -15.54 -11.19 34.37
CA GLU A 147 -15.73 -11.19 32.92
C GLU A 147 -15.65 -9.78 32.31
N VAL A 148 -16.33 -8.79 32.87
CA VAL A 148 -16.34 -7.41 32.33
C VAL A 148 -14.96 -6.77 32.43
N THR A 149 -14.34 -6.78 33.62
CA THR A 149 -13.03 -6.13 33.85
C THR A 149 -11.84 -6.88 33.24
N SER A 150 -12.02 -8.12 32.78
CA SER A 150 -10.95 -8.91 32.13
C SER A 150 -11.04 -8.95 30.61
N LEU A 151 -12.11 -8.41 30.00
CA LEU A 151 -12.21 -8.31 28.55
C LEU A 151 -11.08 -7.43 28.00
N PRO A 152 -10.36 -7.86 26.95
CA PRO A 152 -9.34 -7.03 26.33
C PRO A 152 -10.02 -5.82 25.68
N THR A 153 -9.63 -4.64 26.13
CA THR A 153 -10.13 -3.37 25.59
C THR A 153 -9.09 -2.73 24.69
N VAL A 154 -9.57 -1.84 23.82
CA VAL A 154 -8.70 -0.88 23.14
C VAL A 154 -7.91 -0.10 24.21
N SER A 155 -6.61 0.10 23.99
CA SER A 155 -5.67 0.60 25.00
C SER A 155 -5.96 2.01 25.57
N GLU A 156 -6.88 2.74 24.95
CA GLU A 156 -7.29 4.06 25.38
C GLU A 156 -8.76 4.07 25.83
N GLU A 157 -9.17 5.12 26.53
CA GLU A 157 -10.51 5.28 27.08
C GLU A 157 -11.07 6.67 26.76
N ALA A 158 -12.39 6.80 26.75
CA ALA A 158 -13.06 8.10 26.70
C ALA A 158 -13.59 8.43 28.11
N SER A 159 -13.25 9.61 28.63
CA SER A 159 -13.74 10.04 29.94
C SER A 159 -15.11 10.74 29.80
N TRP A 160 -16.06 10.34 30.63
CA TRP A 160 -17.40 10.91 30.70
C TRP A 160 -17.72 11.35 32.12
N GLN A 161 -17.89 12.65 32.31
CA GLN A 161 -18.40 13.20 33.56
C GLN A 161 -19.92 13.09 33.59
N SER A 162 -20.47 12.45 34.62
CA SER A 162 -21.91 12.25 34.78
C SER A 162 -22.63 13.58 35.01
N ASP A 163 -23.76 13.78 34.33
CA ASP A 163 -24.71 14.83 34.71
C ASP A 163 -25.46 14.47 36.00
N LYS A 164 -26.09 15.46 36.64
CA LYS A 164 -27.13 15.19 37.62
C LYS A 164 -28.36 14.61 36.91
N TRP A 165 -28.68 13.35 37.18
CA TRP A 165 -29.82 12.67 36.57
C TRP A 165 -31.14 12.87 37.31
N SER A 166 -32.21 13.02 36.54
CA SER A 166 -33.59 13.06 37.03
C SER A 166 -34.34 11.85 36.51
N LYS A 167 -35.07 11.15 37.39
CA LYS A 167 -35.84 9.96 37.02
C LYS A 167 -36.67 10.16 35.75
N GLY A 168 -36.52 9.24 34.80
CA GLY A 168 -37.21 9.21 33.50
C GLY A 168 -36.62 10.15 32.45
N GLN A 169 -35.50 10.84 32.71
CA GLN A 169 -34.76 11.60 31.71
C GLN A 169 -33.69 10.77 31.04
N GLU A 170 -33.30 11.18 29.83
CA GLU A 170 -32.30 10.50 29.01
C GLU A 170 -30.99 11.28 29.01
N TYR A 171 -29.88 10.55 29.08
CA TYR A 171 -28.53 11.10 29.11
C TYR A 171 -27.67 10.37 28.08
N ALA A 172 -26.85 11.12 27.35
CA ALA A 172 -25.91 10.56 26.40
C ALA A 172 -24.50 10.57 27.01
N SER A 173 -23.77 9.49 26.81
CA SER A 173 -22.36 9.41 27.18
C SER A 173 -21.51 10.44 26.44
N ALA A 174 -20.26 10.61 26.87
CA ALA A 174 -19.24 11.24 26.03
C ALA A 174 -19.10 10.50 24.69
N ASP A 175 -18.60 11.21 23.68
CA ASP A 175 -18.35 10.64 22.35
C ASP A 175 -17.10 9.74 22.38
N PHE A 176 -17.25 8.50 21.92
CA PHE A 176 -16.18 7.51 21.81
C PHE A 176 -16.01 6.97 20.38
N ALA A 177 -16.43 7.72 19.35
CA ALA A 177 -16.32 7.35 17.94
C ALA A 177 -14.94 6.81 17.55
N TRP A 178 -13.88 7.42 18.05
CA TRP A 178 -12.50 7.06 17.74
C TRP A 178 -12.06 5.73 18.37
N LEU A 179 -12.63 5.32 19.50
CA LEU A 179 -12.44 3.98 20.06
C LEU A 179 -13.19 2.95 19.24
N LEU A 180 -14.45 3.25 18.91
CA LEU A 180 -15.29 2.37 18.10
C LEU A 180 -14.71 2.17 16.69
N GLN A 181 -14.12 3.23 16.12
CA GLN A 181 -13.46 3.20 14.81
C GLN A 181 -12.39 2.12 14.75
N LYS A 182 -11.60 1.93 15.81
CA LYS A 182 -10.51 0.96 15.87
C LYS A 182 -10.97 -0.49 15.80
N VAL A 183 -12.22 -0.78 16.19
CA VAL A 183 -12.81 -2.11 16.05
C VAL A 183 -13.39 -2.30 14.65
N VAL A 184 -14.16 -1.33 14.15
CA VAL A 184 -14.86 -1.47 12.85
C VAL A 184 -13.95 -1.40 11.61
N ILE A 185 -12.70 -0.92 11.75
CA ILE A 185 -11.70 -0.95 10.68
C ILE A 185 -10.95 -2.28 10.57
N GLN A 186 -11.07 -3.17 11.56
CA GLN A 186 -10.37 -4.45 11.53
C GLN A 186 -10.96 -5.33 10.42
N SER A 187 -10.10 -6.03 9.68
CA SER A 187 -10.51 -6.81 8.51
C SER A 187 -11.46 -7.97 8.81
N THR A 188 -11.53 -8.39 10.08
CA THR A 188 -12.46 -9.41 10.57
C THR A 188 -13.81 -8.84 11.02
N TRP A 189 -14.00 -7.52 10.99
CA TRP A 189 -15.29 -6.89 11.25
C TRP A 189 -16.28 -7.18 10.12
N HIS A 190 -17.49 -7.58 10.50
CA HIS A 190 -18.61 -7.74 9.59
C HIS A 190 -19.81 -6.94 10.09
N SER A 191 -20.56 -6.34 9.16
CA SER A 191 -21.80 -5.64 9.51
C SER A 191 -22.79 -6.63 10.13
N GLY A 192 -23.32 -6.28 11.30
CA GLY A 192 -24.16 -7.16 12.10
C GLY A 192 -23.43 -7.86 13.24
N ASN A 193 -22.11 -7.73 13.36
CA ASN A 193 -21.38 -8.24 14.52
C ASN A 193 -21.75 -7.47 15.80
N ALA A 194 -21.48 -8.08 16.95
CA ALA A 194 -21.73 -7.47 18.25
C ALA A 194 -20.57 -6.59 18.72
N ILE A 195 -20.89 -5.51 19.44
CA ILE A 195 -19.92 -4.60 20.07
C ILE A 195 -20.15 -4.59 21.57
N CYS A 196 -19.08 -4.66 22.36
CA CYS A 196 -19.16 -4.45 23.80
C CYS A 196 -18.48 -3.15 24.23
N VAL A 197 -19.14 -2.46 25.15
CA VAL A 197 -18.66 -1.26 25.82
C VAL A 197 -18.65 -1.56 27.32
N SER A 198 -17.58 -1.21 28.03
CA SER A 198 -17.56 -1.20 29.48
C SER A 198 -17.45 0.21 30.04
N LEU A 199 -18.11 0.46 31.17
CA LEU A 199 -18.06 1.74 31.89
C LEU A 199 -17.62 1.50 33.33
N GLU A 200 -16.57 2.20 33.75
CA GLU A 200 -15.95 2.06 35.06
C GLU A 200 -15.65 3.42 35.68
N VAL A 201 -15.67 3.56 37.00
CA VAL A 201 -15.31 4.85 37.63
C VAL A 201 -13.79 5.04 37.58
N VAL A 202 -13.35 6.22 37.12
CA VAL A 202 -11.93 6.54 36.91
C VAL A 202 -11.14 6.62 38.23
N ASP A 203 -11.77 7.12 39.29
CA ASP A 203 -11.19 7.17 40.63
C ASP A 203 -11.59 5.95 41.47
N ALA A 204 -10.64 5.40 42.24
CA ALA A 204 -10.94 4.30 43.16
C ALA A 204 -12.06 4.70 44.13
N CYS A 205 -13.11 3.88 44.27
CA CYS A 205 -14.24 4.10 45.20
C CYS A 205 -13.87 4.06 46.71
N THR A 206 -12.60 4.30 47.04
CA THR A 206 -12.00 4.14 48.37
C THR A 206 -12.00 5.42 49.22
N SER A 207 -12.41 6.57 48.66
CA SER A 207 -12.33 7.89 49.30
C SER A 207 -13.68 8.55 49.60
N LEU A 208 -14.79 7.86 49.37
CA LEU A 208 -16.14 8.44 49.42
C LEU A 208 -16.97 7.79 50.56
N ASN A 209 -17.75 8.59 51.29
CA ASN A 209 -18.53 8.13 52.45
C ASN A 209 -19.77 7.32 52.02
N GLU A 210 -20.14 6.29 52.79
CA GLU A 210 -21.26 5.36 52.52
C GLU A 210 -22.63 6.03 52.23
N GLU A 211 -22.85 7.28 52.67
CA GLU A 211 -24.13 7.99 52.48
C GLU A 211 -24.26 8.76 51.14
N ASP A 212 -23.17 8.95 50.38
CA ASP A 212 -23.15 9.76 49.14
C ASP A 212 -22.91 8.94 47.84
N LEU A 213 -22.88 7.61 47.96
CA LEU A 213 -22.29 6.72 46.95
C LEU A 213 -23.25 5.80 46.19
N HIS A 214 -24.49 5.64 46.64
CA HIS A 214 -25.49 4.88 45.88
C HIS A 214 -25.85 5.67 44.62
N TYR A 215 -25.33 5.26 43.47
CA TYR A 215 -25.76 5.81 42.19
C TYR A 215 -26.59 4.78 41.42
N GLU A 216 -27.87 4.65 41.82
CA GLU A 216 -28.91 4.00 41.02
C GLU A 216 -29.13 4.84 39.77
N ALA A 217 -28.54 4.42 38.65
CA ALA A 217 -28.30 5.37 37.58
C ALA A 217 -29.30 5.24 36.45
N TYR A 218 -29.42 4.04 35.89
CA TYR A 218 -30.10 3.86 34.61
C TYR A 218 -30.88 2.55 34.56
N SER A 219 -31.91 2.53 33.71
CA SER A 219 -32.75 1.34 33.52
C SER A 219 -31.95 0.32 32.71
N SER A 220 -31.85 -0.92 33.20
CA SER A 220 -31.38 -2.03 32.38
C SER A 220 -32.50 -2.50 31.45
N ARG A 221 -32.17 -3.40 30.52
CA ARG A 221 -33.18 -4.05 29.69
C ARG A 221 -34.18 -4.86 30.52
N ASN A 222 -33.75 -5.47 31.63
CA ASN A 222 -34.59 -6.29 32.50
C ASN A 222 -35.71 -5.49 33.20
N ASP A 223 -35.59 -4.16 33.33
CA ASP A 223 -36.66 -3.29 33.87
C ASP A 223 -37.77 -3.07 32.84
N ASP A 224 -37.40 -2.51 31.69
CA ASP A 224 -38.27 -2.28 30.54
C ASP A 224 -37.39 -2.24 29.27
N PRO A 225 -37.59 -3.15 28.31
CA PRO A 225 -36.82 -3.17 27.07
C PRO A 225 -36.89 -1.87 26.25
N SER A 226 -37.89 -1.02 26.48
CA SER A 226 -37.99 0.31 25.85
C SER A 226 -37.09 1.38 26.47
N LEU A 227 -36.58 1.12 27.69
CA LEU A 227 -35.70 2.01 28.45
C LEU A 227 -34.23 1.52 28.46
N ALA A 228 -33.96 0.37 27.85
CA ALA A 228 -32.63 -0.23 27.76
C ALA A 228 -31.60 0.72 27.15
N PRO A 229 -30.31 0.58 27.48
CA PRO A 229 -29.24 1.38 26.87
C PRO A 229 -29.27 1.28 25.34
N VAL A 230 -28.99 2.40 24.66
CA VAL A 230 -29.00 2.46 23.19
C VAL A 230 -27.70 3.05 22.68
N LEU A 231 -26.97 2.28 21.87
CA LEU A 231 -25.82 2.76 21.13
C LEU A 231 -26.28 3.58 19.93
N ASN A 232 -25.95 4.87 19.94
CA ASN A 232 -26.16 5.77 18.83
C ASN A 232 -24.85 5.95 18.07
N VAL A 233 -24.83 5.64 16.77
CA VAL A 233 -23.65 5.82 15.92
C VAL A 233 -24.02 6.63 14.68
N THR A 234 -23.26 7.69 14.42
CA THR A 234 -23.24 8.36 13.13
C THR A 234 -22.01 7.92 12.37
N TYR A 235 -22.19 7.44 11.15
CA TYR A 235 -21.09 7.03 10.29
C TYR A 235 -21.33 7.47 8.86
N THR A 236 -20.24 7.75 8.16
CA THR A 236 -20.26 8.10 6.75
C THR A 236 -19.83 6.88 5.95
N ILE A 237 -20.65 6.49 4.99
CA ILE A 237 -20.22 5.62 3.90
C ILE A 237 -19.99 6.54 2.71
N CYS A 238 -18.73 6.70 2.33
CA CYS A 238 -18.46 7.15 0.99
C CYS A 238 -18.81 5.98 0.06
N PRO A 239 -19.70 6.15 -0.95
CA PRO A 239 -19.77 5.15 -1.98
C PRO A 239 -18.34 5.01 -2.44
N GLU A 240 -17.78 3.80 -2.27
CA GLU A 240 -16.60 3.45 -3.05
C GLU A 240 -16.99 3.88 -4.45
N SER A 241 -16.19 4.78 -5.05
CA SER A 241 -16.25 4.95 -6.50
C SER A 241 -16.40 3.54 -7.02
N PRO A 242 -17.52 3.20 -7.71
CA PRO A 242 -17.85 1.80 -8.04
C PRO A 242 -16.53 1.24 -8.50
N PRO A 243 -16.00 0.14 -7.90
CA PRO A 243 -14.66 -0.30 -8.21
C PRO A 243 -14.64 -0.24 -9.70
N VAL A 244 -13.85 0.70 -10.25
CA VAL A 244 -13.69 0.68 -11.69
C VAL A 244 -13.28 -0.78 -11.86
N PRO A 245 -13.86 -1.54 -12.78
CA PRO A 245 -13.09 -2.63 -13.30
C PRO A 245 -11.87 -1.96 -13.95
N VAL A 246 -10.94 -1.43 -13.14
CA VAL A 246 -9.55 -1.73 -13.28
C VAL A 246 -9.56 -3.24 -13.29
N SER A 247 -9.73 -3.76 -14.51
CA SER A 247 -8.70 -4.63 -15.04
C SER A 247 -7.41 -4.24 -14.32
N PRO A 248 -6.74 -5.17 -13.60
CA PRO A 248 -5.46 -4.85 -12.96
C PRO A 248 -4.70 -3.99 -13.96
N PRO A 249 -4.27 -2.76 -13.58
CA PRO A 249 -3.82 -1.72 -14.50
C PRO A 249 -3.03 -2.46 -15.54
N GLN A 250 -3.58 -2.52 -16.76
CA GLN A 250 -2.92 -3.30 -17.79
C GLN A 250 -1.50 -2.77 -17.80
N PRO A 251 -0.46 -3.64 -17.77
CA PRO A 251 0.90 -3.16 -17.91
C PRO A 251 0.84 -2.15 -19.06
N PRO A 252 1.32 -0.91 -18.86
CA PRO A 252 1.10 0.17 -19.82
C PRO A 252 1.37 -0.43 -21.20
N PRO A 253 0.40 -0.34 -22.13
CA PRO A 253 0.59 -0.90 -23.46
C PRO A 253 1.95 -0.41 -23.93
N TRP A 254 2.77 -1.32 -24.48
CA TRP A 254 4.13 -1.00 -24.94
C TRP A 254 4.15 0.42 -25.49
N PRO A 255 5.02 1.32 -25.00
CA PRO A 255 5.10 2.64 -25.57
C PRO A 255 5.18 2.45 -27.07
N PRO A 256 4.27 3.05 -27.85
CA PRO A 256 4.37 2.98 -29.30
C PRO A 256 5.78 3.43 -29.63
N TRP A 257 6.42 2.73 -30.59
CA TRP A 257 7.74 3.12 -31.07
C TRP A 257 7.83 4.64 -31.18
N PRO A 258 8.92 5.25 -30.69
CA PRO A 258 9.06 6.69 -30.62
C PRO A 258 8.50 7.38 -31.87
N PRO A 259 7.78 8.51 -31.71
CA PRO A 259 7.50 9.35 -32.85
C PRO A 259 8.81 9.66 -33.58
N ALA A 260 8.72 9.89 -34.90
CA ALA A 260 9.90 10.17 -35.71
C ALA A 260 10.76 11.25 -35.01
N PRO A 261 12.07 11.00 -34.85
CA PRO A 261 12.93 11.88 -34.07
C PRO A 261 12.87 13.32 -34.60
N PRO A 262 12.90 14.32 -33.72
CA PRO A 262 12.90 15.71 -34.16
C PRO A 262 14.14 15.99 -35.01
N THR A 263 13.98 16.80 -36.06
CA THR A 263 15.12 17.30 -36.83
C THR A 263 15.96 18.21 -35.95
N VAL A 264 17.26 17.91 -35.84
CA VAL A 264 18.19 18.73 -35.05
C VAL A 264 19.16 19.46 -35.96
N ASP A 265 19.09 20.79 -35.95
CA ASP A 265 20.08 21.63 -36.63
C ASP A 265 21.23 21.96 -35.66
N GLY A 266 22.47 21.86 -36.14
CA GLY A 266 23.67 22.28 -35.39
C GLY A 266 24.27 21.26 -34.42
N TRP A 267 23.75 20.03 -34.39
CA TRP A 267 24.30 18.94 -33.58
C TRP A 267 25.44 18.23 -34.31
N VAL A 268 26.31 17.56 -33.55
CA VAL A 268 27.34 16.68 -34.13
C VAL A 268 26.71 15.36 -34.55
N PHE A 269 26.97 14.95 -35.79
CA PHE A 269 26.34 13.78 -36.40
C PHE A 269 27.27 12.57 -36.45
N ILE A 270 26.82 11.45 -35.89
CA ILE A 270 27.51 10.15 -35.99
C ILE A 270 26.82 9.29 -37.07
N HIS A 271 27.58 8.86 -38.08
CA HIS A 271 27.06 8.20 -39.29
C HIS A 271 27.87 6.95 -39.66
N VAL A 272 27.25 6.03 -40.42
CA VAL A 272 27.76 4.69 -40.80
C VAL A 272 29.10 4.69 -41.57
N SER A 273 29.56 5.83 -42.10
CA SER A 273 30.73 5.88 -43.00
C SER A 273 32.10 5.83 -42.28
N TYR A 274 32.12 5.82 -40.95
CA TYR A 274 33.32 5.84 -40.12
C TYR A 274 33.22 4.86 -38.94
N ASP A 275 34.32 4.69 -38.22
CA ASP A 275 34.36 3.99 -36.94
C ASP A 275 33.50 4.74 -35.92
N GLY A 276 32.26 4.30 -35.74
CA GLY A 276 31.26 4.99 -34.93
C GLY A 276 31.62 5.09 -33.45
N GLU A 277 32.39 4.12 -32.92
CA GLU A 277 32.91 4.18 -31.54
C GLU A 277 33.88 5.34 -31.40
N MET A 278 34.85 5.45 -32.31
CA MET A 278 35.85 6.52 -32.31
C MET A 278 35.19 7.90 -32.41
N GLN A 279 34.23 8.08 -33.32
CA GLN A 279 33.54 9.36 -33.48
C GLN A 279 32.74 9.74 -32.24
N LEU A 280 32.04 8.77 -31.63
CA LEU A 280 31.29 9.00 -30.40
C LEU A 280 32.24 9.38 -29.26
N ASN A 281 33.34 8.64 -29.11
CA ASN A 281 34.32 8.88 -28.06
C ASN A 281 35.00 10.25 -28.20
N GLU A 282 35.41 10.64 -29.41
CA GLU A 282 35.95 11.97 -29.68
C GLU A 282 34.95 13.07 -29.34
N ALA A 283 33.69 12.90 -29.73
CA ALA A 283 32.64 13.88 -29.45
C ALA A 283 32.30 14.00 -27.95
N ILE A 284 32.38 12.91 -27.18
CA ILE A 284 32.22 12.93 -25.72
C ILE A 284 33.40 13.63 -25.03
N SER A 285 34.61 13.55 -25.61
CA SER A 285 35.81 14.13 -25.01
C SER A 285 36.01 15.63 -25.31
N ASP A 286 35.25 16.18 -26.26
CA ASP A 286 35.36 17.57 -26.69
C ASP A 286 34.32 18.42 -25.96
N ASP A 287 34.80 19.21 -24.99
CA ASP A 287 33.99 20.08 -24.14
C ASP A 287 33.27 21.21 -24.88
N SER A 288 33.52 21.39 -26.18
CA SER A 288 32.78 22.30 -27.05
C SER A 288 31.53 21.68 -27.68
N ILE A 289 31.34 20.36 -27.54
CA ILE A 289 30.21 19.61 -28.09
C ILE A 289 29.20 19.30 -26.98
N ASP A 290 28.10 20.04 -26.97
CA ASP A 290 27.01 19.80 -26.00
C ASP A 290 25.97 18.78 -26.50
N ASN A 291 25.91 18.52 -27.82
CA ASN A 291 24.83 17.73 -28.42
C ASN A 291 25.31 16.80 -29.55
N ILE A 292 24.97 15.52 -29.43
CA ILE A 292 25.33 14.43 -30.34
C ILE A 292 24.06 13.76 -30.86
N ALA A 293 23.95 13.61 -32.18
CA ALA A 293 22.87 12.88 -32.83
C ALA A 293 23.40 11.64 -33.54
N LEU A 294 22.86 10.47 -33.17
CA LEU A 294 23.24 9.18 -33.70
C LEU A 294 22.32 8.80 -34.87
N TYR A 295 22.87 8.40 -36.01
CA TYR A 295 22.10 7.87 -37.14
C TYR A 295 22.51 6.45 -37.53
N THR A 296 23.34 5.83 -36.70
CA THR A 296 23.85 4.47 -36.87
C THR A 296 23.89 3.78 -35.52
N ASN A 297 23.89 2.45 -35.56
CA ASN A 297 24.25 1.66 -34.39
C ASN A 297 25.76 1.76 -34.15
N ILE A 298 26.16 1.67 -32.89
CA ILE A 298 27.53 1.75 -32.42
C ILE A 298 27.80 0.51 -31.57
N SER A 299 28.92 -0.16 -31.84
CA SER A 299 29.47 -1.19 -30.96
C SER A 299 30.62 -0.56 -30.20
N VAL A 300 30.59 -0.63 -28.88
CA VAL A 300 31.60 -0.06 -27.98
C VAL A 300 32.45 -1.21 -27.48
N GLN A 301 33.68 -1.32 -27.97
CA GLN A 301 34.61 -2.40 -27.63
C GLN A 301 35.57 -1.99 -26.51
N SER A 302 35.68 -0.69 -26.26
CA SER A 302 36.53 -0.11 -25.22
C SER A 302 35.77 0.96 -24.43
N GLN A 303 36.24 1.26 -23.21
CA GLN A 303 35.60 2.26 -22.35
C GLN A 303 35.60 3.64 -23.03
N LEU A 304 34.42 4.23 -23.19
CA LEU A 304 34.27 5.62 -23.64
C LEU A 304 34.82 6.58 -22.58
N SER A 305 35.29 7.75 -23.04
CA SER A 305 35.64 8.88 -22.18
C SER A 305 34.49 9.24 -21.25
N ALA A 306 34.83 9.61 -20.00
CA ALA A 306 33.85 10.07 -19.04
C ALA A 306 33.21 11.39 -19.50
N VAL A 307 31.91 11.53 -19.24
CA VAL A 307 31.15 12.75 -19.49
C VAL A 307 31.40 13.73 -18.33
N GLU A 308 32.29 14.68 -18.57
CA GLU A 308 32.72 15.71 -17.60
C GLU A 308 32.14 17.11 -17.90
N HIS A 309 31.36 17.25 -18.97
CA HIS A 309 30.62 18.46 -19.34
C HIS A 309 29.18 18.11 -19.72
N PRO A 310 28.23 19.07 -19.71
CA PRO A 310 26.85 18.80 -20.09
C PRO A 310 26.78 18.22 -21.50
N LEU A 311 26.11 17.08 -21.65
CA LEU A 311 26.02 16.39 -22.92
C LEU A 311 24.61 15.84 -23.16
N HIS A 312 24.11 16.00 -24.39
CA HIS A 312 22.87 15.41 -24.85
C HIS A 312 23.12 14.47 -26.02
N ILE A 313 22.73 13.20 -25.89
CA ILE A 313 22.81 12.18 -26.93
C ILE A 313 21.40 11.79 -27.37
N LEU A 314 21.11 11.98 -28.65
CA LEU A 314 19.81 11.68 -29.26
C LEU A 314 19.95 10.64 -30.38
N GLY A 315 19.15 9.58 -30.33
CA GLY A 315 19.03 8.62 -31.44
C GLY A 315 18.11 9.14 -32.55
N GLN A 316 18.58 9.02 -33.80
CA GLN A 316 17.88 9.41 -35.03
C GLN A 316 17.88 8.31 -36.10
N CYS A 317 18.07 7.07 -35.68
CA CYS A 317 17.91 5.92 -36.55
C CYS A 317 16.44 5.82 -36.99
N ALA A 318 16.22 5.54 -38.28
CA ALA A 318 14.92 5.77 -38.92
C ALA A 318 13.75 4.98 -38.31
N CYS A 319 13.69 3.66 -38.54
CA CYS A 319 12.53 2.83 -38.19
C CYS A 319 12.67 2.09 -36.84
N VAL A 320 13.83 2.21 -36.19
CA VAL A 320 14.18 1.60 -34.91
C VAL A 320 15.11 2.55 -34.17
N ALA A 321 15.06 2.55 -32.83
CA ALA A 321 15.99 3.31 -32.01
C ALA A 321 17.45 2.94 -32.36
N CYS A 322 18.37 3.91 -32.30
CA CYS A 322 19.78 3.61 -32.48
C CYS A 322 20.26 2.72 -31.33
N VAL A 323 21.10 1.74 -31.64
CA VAL A 323 21.67 0.85 -30.63
C VAL A 323 23.09 1.28 -30.31
N ILE A 324 23.41 1.41 -29.03
CA ILE A 324 24.77 1.41 -28.52
C ILE A 324 24.96 0.10 -27.76
N ASP A 325 25.80 -0.77 -28.30
CA ASP A 325 26.06 -2.12 -27.80
C ASP A 325 27.42 -2.14 -27.10
N GLY A 326 27.48 -2.49 -25.81
CA GLY A 326 28.73 -2.58 -25.04
C GLY A 326 29.59 -3.83 -25.29
N ASP A 327 29.15 -4.72 -26.19
CA ASP A 327 29.82 -5.98 -26.58
C ASP A 327 30.15 -6.93 -25.39
N GLY A 328 29.63 -6.66 -24.19
CA GLY A 328 29.95 -7.37 -22.97
C GLY A 328 31.39 -7.20 -22.45
N SER A 329 32.18 -6.31 -23.05
CA SER A 329 33.62 -6.17 -22.77
C SER A 329 34.03 -4.86 -22.09
N SER A 330 33.12 -3.90 -21.97
CA SER A 330 33.40 -2.57 -21.41
C SER A 330 33.32 -2.53 -19.87
N SER A 331 33.62 -1.38 -19.25
CA SER A 331 33.42 -1.10 -17.81
C SER A 331 32.20 -0.20 -17.64
N GLY A 332 31.07 -0.59 -18.22
CA GLY A 332 29.94 0.29 -18.50
C GLY A 332 29.98 0.85 -19.91
N ILE A 333 28.88 1.45 -20.40
CA ILE A 333 28.89 2.17 -21.69
C ILE A 333 29.24 3.65 -21.45
N PHE A 334 28.56 4.29 -20.50
CA PHE A 334 28.77 5.70 -20.14
C PHE A 334 29.13 5.85 -18.67
N GLU A 335 30.11 6.72 -18.41
CA GLU A 335 30.46 7.21 -17.07
C GLU A 335 30.21 8.71 -17.02
N VAL A 336 29.46 9.18 -16.02
CA VAL A 336 29.14 10.59 -15.82
C VAL A 336 29.72 11.05 -14.50
N PHE A 337 30.54 12.10 -14.54
CA PHE A 337 31.27 12.58 -13.37
C PHE A 337 30.96 14.05 -13.11
N SER A 338 30.27 14.34 -12.00
CA SER A 338 29.87 15.70 -11.59
C SER A 338 29.28 16.55 -12.73
N SER A 339 28.52 15.91 -13.63
CA SER A 339 28.05 16.52 -14.87
C SER A 339 26.60 16.13 -15.21
N ILE A 340 26.11 16.60 -16.36
CA ILE A 340 24.77 16.34 -16.86
C ILE A 340 24.88 15.46 -18.11
N LEU A 341 24.15 14.34 -18.11
CA LEU A 341 23.95 13.53 -19.31
C LEU A 341 22.45 13.38 -19.60
N VAL A 342 22.05 13.71 -20.82
CA VAL A 342 20.71 13.47 -21.35
C VAL A 342 20.80 12.42 -22.44
N ILE A 343 20.04 11.33 -22.31
CA ILE A 343 19.96 10.24 -23.30
C ILE A 343 18.52 10.10 -23.76
N GLU A 344 18.29 10.20 -25.07
CA GLU A 344 16.95 10.08 -25.66
C GLU A 344 16.95 9.19 -26.90
N ASN A 345 15.92 8.35 -27.03
CA ASN A 345 15.62 7.58 -28.25
C ASN A 345 16.72 6.57 -28.68
N ILE A 346 17.35 5.92 -27.71
CA ILE A 346 18.45 4.96 -27.94
C ILE A 346 18.12 3.62 -27.26
N THR A 347 18.75 2.54 -27.70
CA THR A 347 18.85 1.27 -26.98
C THR A 347 20.28 1.11 -26.48
N LEU A 348 20.46 0.99 -25.17
CA LEU A 348 21.72 0.63 -24.52
C LEU A 348 21.67 -0.87 -24.18
N GLN A 349 22.57 -1.65 -24.75
CA GLN A 349 22.53 -3.11 -24.56
C GLN A 349 23.89 -3.74 -24.36
N ASN A 350 23.88 -4.90 -23.70
CA ASN A 350 25.07 -5.72 -23.41
C ASN A 350 26.23 -4.92 -22.79
N GLY A 351 25.95 -3.80 -22.13
CA GLY A 351 26.91 -3.14 -21.27
C GLY A 351 27.22 -4.04 -20.08
N HIS A 352 28.51 -4.20 -19.77
CA HIS A 352 28.97 -5.01 -18.65
C HIS A 352 29.90 -4.17 -17.77
N SER A 353 29.94 -4.44 -16.47
CA SER A 353 30.94 -3.87 -15.57
C SER A 353 31.25 -4.84 -14.43
N GLU A 354 32.54 -5.06 -14.14
CA GLU A 354 32.97 -5.82 -12.95
C GLU A 354 32.76 -5.03 -11.64
N TYR A 355 32.40 -3.75 -11.75
CA TYR A 355 32.19 -2.85 -10.63
C TYR A 355 30.77 -2.28 -10.68
N TRP A 356 30.64 -1.00 -11.01
CA TRP A 356 29.42 -0.21 -10.95
C TRP A 356 28.86 0.00 -12.37
N GLY A 357 27.53 0.05 -12.50
CA GLY A 357 26.80 0.46 -13.71
C GLY A 357 27.10 -0.33 -15.00
N GLY A 358 26.17 -1.17 -15.44
CA GLY A 358 26.39 -1.95 -16.68
C GLY A 358 26.23 -1.12 -17.95
N ALA A 359 25.23 -0.24 -18.04
CA ALA A 359 25.14 0.70 -19.17
C ALA A 359 25.58 2.11 -18.78
N VAL A 360 25.07 2.65 -17.67
CA VAL A 360 25.40 4.01 -17.24
C VAL A 360 25.78 4.00 -15.77
N VAL A 361 26.88 4.65 -15.44
CA VAL A 361 27.24 5.01 -14.06
C VAL A 361 27.26 6.53 -13.91
N ALA A 362 26.58 7.04 -12.89
CA ALA A 362 26.52 8.46 -12.54
C ALA A 362 27.13 8.68 -11.16
N LEU A 363 28.10 9.58 -11.06
CA LEU A 363 28.89 9.78 -9.85
C LEU A 363 28.87 11.24 -9.39
N PHE A 364 28.90 11.46 -8.08
CA PHE A 364 29.24 12.73 -7.44
C PHE A 364 28.36 13.91 -7.88
N GLY A 365 27.07 13.85 -7.57
CA GLY A 365 26.14 14.94 -7.88
C GLY A 365 25.75 15.03 -9.36
N SER A 366 26.09 14.03 -10.16
CA SER A 366 25.71 13.98 -11.57
C SER A 366 24.19 13.96 -11.76
N VAL A 367 23.72 14.59 -12.84
CA VAL A 367 22.33 14.62 -13.24
C VAL A 367 22.15 13.79 -14.51
N LEU A 368 21.38 12.72 -14.40
CA LEU A 368 21.10 11.80 -15.49
C LEU A 368 19.63 11.90 -15.88
N THR A 369 19.36 12.27 -17.13
CA THR A 369 18.00 12.28 -17.70
C THR A 369 17.92 11.29 -18.85
N ILE A 370 17.05 10.30 -18.72
CA ILE A 370 16.87 9.22 -19.68
C ILE A 370 15.42 9.23 -20.12
N ARG A 371 15.17 9.40 -21.42
CA ARG A 371 13.82 9.35 -21.99
C ARG A 371 13.73 8.37 -23.14
N ASN A 372 12.62 7.66 -23.22
CA ASN A 372 12.27 6.87 -24.41
C ASN A 372 13.45 5.98 -24.86
N THR A 373 14.05 5.31 -23.89
CA THR A 373 15.30 4.54 -24.05
C THR A 373 15.09 3.13 -23.52
N ALA A 374 15.72 2.16 -24.17
CA ALA A 374 15.70 0.76 -23.74
C ALA A 374 17.06 0.34 -23.16
N PHE A 375 17.05 -0.32 -22.01
CA PHE A 375 18.19 -0.97 -21.36
C PHE A 375 18.00 -2.48 -21.44
N ILE A 376 18.81 -3.16 -22.24
CA ILE A 376 18.63 -4.58 -22.54
C ILE A 376 19.89 -5.37 -22.17
N LYS A 377 19.74 -6.34 -21.26
CA LYS A 377 20.83 -7.29 -20.90
C LYS A 377 22.11 -6.60 -20.43
N ASN A 378 22.00 -5.43 -19.83
CA ASN A 378 23.13 -4.78 -19.21
C ASN A 378 23.36 -5.38 -17.82
N SER A 379 24.61 -5.46 -17.38
CA SER A 379 24.97 -6.16 -16.14
C SER A 379 26.11 -5.45 -15.41
N ALA A 380 26.05 -5.46 -14.09
CA ALA A 380 27.14 -5.01 -13.23
C ALA A 380 27.32 -5.98 -12.07
N SER A 381 28.55 -6.18 -11.61
CA SER A 381 28.82 -7.14 -10.54
C SER A 381 28.61 -6.57 -9.14
N LYS A 382 28.54 -5.25 -8.98
CA LYS A 382 28.37 -4.59 -7.66
C LYS A 382 27.29 -3.52 -7.60
N GLY A 383 26.57 -3.32 -8.70
CA GLY A 383 25.63 -2.23 -8.83
C GLY A 383 24.56 -2.48 -9.89
N GLY A 384 23.92 -1.40 -10.34
CA GLY A 384 22.80 -1.47 -11.26
C GLY A 384 23.19 -1.99 -12.64
N GLY A 385 22.53 -3.07 -13.09
CA GLY A 385 22.79 -3.63 -14.43
C GLY A 385 22.56 -2.61 -15.53
N GLY A 386 21.50 -1.81 -15.46
CA GLY A 386 21.25 -0.71 -16.38
C GLY A 386 21.92 0.59 -15.92
N VAL A 387 21.46 1.11 -14.78
CA VAL A 387 21.89 2.41 -14.25
C VAL A 387 22.37 2.24 -12.82
N ASP A 388 23.55 2.80 -12.53
CA ASP A 388 24.08 2.97 -11.19
C ASP A 388 24.28 4.45 -10.90
N ALA A 389 23.80 4.94 -9.76
CA ALA A 389 23.96 6.33 -9.36
C ALA A 389 24.41 6.45 -7.90
N TYR A 390 25.55 7.13 -7.73
CA TYR A 390 26.29 7.20 -6.48
C TYR A 390 26.52 8.65 -6.04
N SER A 391 26.16 8.94 -4.79
CA SER A 391 26.49 10.18 -4.07
C SER A 391 25.79 11.42 -4.63
N GLU A 392 24.62 11.73 -4.07
CA GLU A 392 23.85 12.97 -4.30
C GLU A 392 23.43 13.16 -5.77
N CYS A 393 23.36 12.09 -6.55
CA CYS A 393 22.94 12.15 -7.94
C CYS A 393 21.44 12.43 -8.07
N VAL A 394 21.05 12.96 -9.23
CA VAL A 394 19.64 13.10 -9.62
C VAL A 394 19.40 12.32 -10.91
N VAL A 395 18.54 11.31 -10.83
CA VAL A 395 18.22 10.41 -11.95
C VAL A 395 16.75 10.58 -12.33
N THR A 396 16.49 10.90 -13.60
CA THR A 396 15.13 10.93 -14.16
C THR A 396 15.03 9.89 -15.26
N VAL A 397 14.10 8.96 -15.13
CA VAL A 397 13.81 7.89 -16.09
C VAL A 397 12.35 8.00 -16.52
N GLU A 398 12.11 8.27 -17.80
CA GLU A 398 10.78 8.54 -18.33
C GLU A 398 10.54 7.74 -19.62
N ASP A 399 9.40 7.07 -19.73
CA ASP A 399 8.99 6.31 -20.92
C ASP A 399 10.03 5.25 -21.35
N CYS A 400 10.70 4.62 -20.39
CA CYS A 400 11.79 3.69 -20.64
C CYS A 400 11.40 2.22 -20.49
N ILE A 401 12.27 1.34 -20.97
CA ILE A 401 12.14 -0.12 -20.81
C ILE A 401 13.47 -0.68 -20.29
N PHE A 402 13.42 -1.40 -19.17
CA PHE A 402 14.53 -2.17 -18.62
C PHE A 402 14.20 -3.66 -18.72
N THR A 403 14.91 -4.40 -19.56
CA THR A 403 14.64 -5.82 -19.78
C THR A 403 15.89 -6.67 -19.61
N SER A 404 15.76 -7.70 -18.75
CA SER A 404 16.82 -8.69 -18.52
C SER A 404 18.15 -8.12 -18.04
N ASN A 405 18.13 -6.98 -17.33
CA ASN A 405 19.34 -6.41 -16.74
C ASN A 405 19.72 -7.14 -15.44
N GLY A 406 21.02 -7.09 -15.10
CA GLY A 406 21.59 -7.63 -13.87
C GLY A 406 22.03 -9.10 -13.95
N GLN A 407 21.84 -9.76 -15.10
CA GLN A 407 22.34 -11.12 -15.31
C GLN A 407 23.87 -11.14 -15.46
N VAL A 408 24.58 -11.49 -14.38
CA VAL A 408 26.03 -11.79 -14.40
C VAL A 408 26.29 -13.32 -14.47
N PRO A 409 27.48 -13.82 -14.87
CA PRO A 409 27.82 -15.26 -14.83
C PRO A 409 28.03 -15.81 -13.40
N ALA A 410 27.60 -17.05 -13.12
CA ALA A 410 27.43 -17.64 -11.78
C ALA A 410 28.65 -17.63 -10.83
N ASP A 411 29.83 -17.38 -11.37
CA ASP A 411 31.12 -17.38 -10.69
C ASP A 411 31.59 -15.98 -10.21
N GLN A 412 30.83 -14.92 -10.49
CA GLN A 412 31.18 -13.53 -10.15
C GLN A 412 30.54 -13.04 -8.84
N ASP A 413 31.20 -12.04 -8.21
CA ASP A 413 30.77 -11.39 -6.97
C ASP A 413 29.31 -10.90 -7.04
N MET A 414 28.67 -10.92 -5.87
CA MET A 414 27.22 -10.77 -5.71
C MET A 414 26.84 -9.29 -5.63
N GLY A 415 26.31 -8.76 -6.74
CA GLY A 415 25.82 -7.37 -6.81
C GLY A 415 24.35 -7.22 -6.44
N PRO A 416 23.98 -6.16 -5.67
CA PRO A 416 22.60 -5.69 -5.55
C PRO A 416 22.14 -4.98 -6.84
N GLY A 417 20.82 -4.90 -7.05
CA GLY A 417 20.20 -4.02 -8.05
C GLY A 417 20.21 -4.54 -9.49
N GLY A 418 19.15 -5.22 -9.92
CA GLY A 418 19.10 -5.80 -11.26
C GLY A 418 19.11 -4.75 -12.38
N ALA A 419 18.31 -3.68 -12.28
CA ALA A 419 18.21 -2.65 -13.32
C ALA A 419 18.74 -1.28 -12.90
N ILE A 420 18.23 -0.72 -11.81
CA ILE A 420 18.60 0.60 -11.29
C ILE A 420 19.05 0.45 -9.86
N TYR A 421 20.23 0.99 -9.57
CA TYR A 421 20.81 1.05 -8.23
C TYR A 421 21.09 2.50 -7.87
N ILE A 422 20.57 2.96 -6.73
CA ILE A 422 20.82 4.31 -6.21
C ILE A 422 21.33 4.25 -4.77
N GLU A 423 22.37 5.02 -4.47
CA GLU A 423 22.90 5.13 -3.12
C GLU A 423 23.46 6.49 -2.75
N LYS A 424 23.62 6.71 -1.44
CA LYS A 424 24.21 7.91 -0.82
C LYS A 424 23.42 9.19 -1.16
N GLN A 425 22.21 9.31 -0.62
CA GLN A 425 21.35 10.49 -0.76
C GLN A 425 21.01 10.82 -2.23
N THR A 426 20.99 9.79 -3.09
CA THR A 426 20.64 9.91 -4.51
C THR A 426 19.12 9.92 -4.67
N VAL A 427 18.62 10.71 -5.63
CA VAL A 427 17.19 10.82 -5.92
C VAL A 427 16.90 10.29 -7.32
N ALA A 428 16.03 9.28 -7.42
CA ALA A 428 15.50 8.77 -8.67
C ALA A 428 14.01 9.08 -8.82
N THR A 429 13.64 9.64 -9.98
CA THR A 429 12.26 9.79 -10.43
C THR A 429 12.04 8.88 -11.63
N ILE A 430 11.10 7.95 -11.52
CA ILE A 430 10.85 6.89 -12.51
C ILE A 430 9.38 6.96 -12.91
N LEU A 431 9.13 7.31 -14.17
CA LEU A 431 7.81 7.60 -14.71
C LEU A 431 7.54 6.74 -15.94
N ASN A 432 6.32 6.20 -16.06
CA ASN A 432 5.84 5.51 -17.27
C ASN A 432 6.80 4.42 -17.78
N THR A 433 7.50 3.74 -16.88
CA THR A 433 8.63 2.86 -17.22
C THR A 433 8.29 1.41 -16.93
N ARG A 434 8.80 0.50 -17.77
CA ARG A 434 8.65 -0.95 -17.60
C ARG A 434 9.96 -1.60 -17.16
N PHE A 435 9.88 -2.45 -16.14
CA PHE A 435 10.94 -3.34 -15.69
C PHE A 435 10.49 -4.78 -15.87
N GLU A 436 11.17 -5.54 -16.74
CA GLU A 436 10.82 -6.91 -17.04
C GLU A 436 12.00 -7.88 -16.95
N GLY A 437 11.82 -8.93 -16.16
CA GLY A 437 12.82 -10.00 -16.08
C GLY A 437 14.19 -9.52 -15.62
N ASN A 438 14.26 -8.40 -14.88
CA ASN A 438 15.52 -7.91 -14.32
C ASN A 438 15.85 -8.75 -13.08
N ILE A 439 17.11 -9.14 -12.97
CA ILE A 439 17.57 -10.14 -12.02
C ILE A 439 18.72 -9.57 -11.21
N ALA A 440 18.59 -9.56 -9.88
CA ALA A 440 19.70 -9.33 -8.98
C ALA A 440 20.19 -10.67 -8.40
N ARG A 441 21.42 -10.70 -7.86
CA ARG A 441 21.99 -11.89 -7.20
C ARG A 441 22.14 -11.77 -5.69
N SER A 442 21.67 -10.67 -5.15
CA SER A 442 21.56 -10.46 -3.72
C SER A 442 20.21 -9.84 -3.40
N THR A 443 19.97 -8.63 -3.89
CA THR A 443 18.81 -7.87 -3.43
C THR A 443 18.32 -6.89 -4.50
N GLY A 444 17.01 -6.64 -4.57
CA GLY A 444 16.40 -5.66 -5.46
C GLY A 444 16.45 -6.05 -6.94
N GLY A 445 15.55 -6.91 -7.40
CA GLY A 445 15.60 -7.43 -8.78
C GLY A 445 15.38 -6.39 -9.88
N ALA A 446 14.74 -5.25 -9.62
CA ALA A 446 14.68 -4.13 -10.56
C ALA A 446 15.30 -2.85 -10.01
N VAL A 447 14.74 -2.32 -8.91
CA VAL A 447 15.17 -1.04 -8.33
C VAL A 447 15.68 -1.27 -6.91
N TYR A 448 16.86 -0.74 -6.62
CA TYR A 448 17.50 -0.84 -5.31
C TYR A 448 17.88 0.56 -4.80
N ALA A 449 17.41 0.91 -3.60
CA ALA A 449 17.71 2.19 -2.95
C ALA A 449 18.36 2.02 -1.57
N LEU A 450 19.46 2.73 -1.35
CA LEU A 450 20.29 2.63 -0.16
C LEU A 450 20.78 3.99 0.36
N ASP A 451 21.08 4.05 1.65
CA ASP A 451 21.73 5.19 2.33
C ASP A 451 21.04 6.53 2.08
N ASP A 452 19.87 6.71 2.70
CA ASP A 452 19.06 7.93 2.65
C ASP A 452 18.65 8.37 1.22
N SER A 453 18.61 7.42 0.28
CA SER A 453 18.20 7.68 -1.10
C SER A 453 16.69 7.68 -1.26
N VAL A 454 16.21 8.26 -2.37
CA VAL A 454 14.77 8.40 -2.65
C VAL A 454 14.45 7.84 -4.04
N ALA A 455 13.56 6.85 -4.11
CA ALA A 455 12.97 6.37 -5.35
C ALA A 455 11.49 6.76 -5.42
N SER A 456 11.14 7.61 -6.39
CA SER A 456 9.75 7.98 -6.70
C SER A 456 9.31 7.30 -7.97
N ILE A 457 8.33 6.40 -7.87
CA ILE A 457 7.88 5.51 -8.94
C ILE A 457 6.41 5.82 -9.24
N GLU A 458 6.11 6.17 -10.49
CA GLU A 458 4.75 6.51 -10.92
C GLU A 458 4.43 5.88 -12.27
N ASN A 459 3.22 5.31 -12.40
CA ASN A 459 2.72 4.74 -13.66
C ASN A 459 3.65 3.67 -14.26
N CYS A 460 4.32 2.89 -13.40
CA CYS A 460 5.33 1.91 -13.82
C CYS A 460 4.78 0.48 -13.76
N ALA A 461 5.44 -0.44 -14.49
CA ALA A 461 5.16 -1.87 -14.40
C ALA A 461 6.42 -2.69 -14.14
N PHE A 462 6.35 -3.55 -13.13
CA PHE A 462 7.38 -4.48 -12.72
C PHE A 462 6.88 -5.91 -12.94
N ALA A 463 7.38 -6.57 -13.98
CA ALA A 463 6.98 -7.92 -14.35
C ALA A 463 8.14 -8.90 -14.22
N ALA A 464 7.93 -9.99 -13.47
CA ALA A 464 8.91 -11.09 -13.35
C ALA A 464 10.33 -10.65 -12.97
N ASN A 465 10.46 -9.58 -12.17
CA ASN A 465 11.74 -9.18 -11.61
C ASN A 465 12.00 -9.98 -10.34
N GLY A 466 13.25 -10.32 -10.07
CA GLY A 466 13.52 -11.10 -8.88
C GLY A 466 14.96 -11.44 -8.60
N VAL A 467 15.11 -12.28 -7.58
CA VAL A 467 16.39 -12.87 -7.19
C VAL A 467 16.29 -14.39 -7.31
N PRO A 468 17.13 -15.07 -8.11
CA PRO A 468 17.01 -16.50 -8.35
C PRO A 468 17.31 -17.32 -7.08
N GLU A 469 16.87 -18.58 -7.07
CA GLU A 469 17.20 -19.53 -6.00
C GLU A 469 18.73 -19.69 -5.83
N GLY A 470 19.16 -19.93 -4.58
CA GLY A 470 20.57 -20.15 -4.22
C GLY A 470 21.33 -18.91 -3.74
N TYR A 471 20.66 -17.74 -3.72
CA TYR A 471 21.21 -16.48 -3.23
C TYR A 471 20.47 -16.00 -1.98
N PHE A 472 20.99 -14.98 -1.28
CA PHE A 472 20.14 -14.16 -0.39
C PHE A 472 19.09 -13.55 -1.32
N ARG A 473 17.79 -13.74 -1.06
CA ARG A 473 16.73 -13.35 -2.01
C ARG A 473 15.84 -12.31 -1.37
N GLU A 474 16.11 -11.04 -1.56
CA GLU A 474 15.33 -10.03 -0.85
C GLU A 474 14.90 -8.89 -1.82
N GLY A 475 13.61 -8.52 -1.78
CA GLY A 475 12.96 -7.52 -2.63
C GLY A 475 12.97 -7.85 -4.13
N GLY A 476 11.95 -8.55 -4.61
CA GLY A 476 11.95 -9.08 -5.98
C GLY A 476 11.92 -7.99 -7.06
N ALA A 477 11.06 -6.97 -6.94
CA ALA A 477 11.09 -5.81 -7.83
C ALA A 477 11.83 -4.63 -7.18
N LEU A 478 11.49 -4.31 -5.94
CA LEU A 478 11.96 -3.12 -5.23
C LEU A 478 12.60 -3.50 -3.90
N TRP A 479 13.78 -2.93 -3.66
CA TRP A 479 14.46 -2.97 -2.37
C TRP A 479 14.69 -1.56 -1.84
N CYS A 480 14.29 -1.31 -0.58
CA CYS A 480 14.51 -0.05 0.11
C CYS A 480 15.17 -0.27 1.47
N SER A 481 16.34 0.33 1.72
CA SER A 481 17.12 0.11 2.95
C SER A 481 17.83 1.35 3.46
N SER A 482 18.30 1.30 4.70
CA SER A 482 19.16 2.31 5.33
C SER A 482 18.53 3.70 5.31
N SER A 483 17.36 3.83 5.94
CA SER A 483 16.58 5.08 6.01
C SER A 483 16.10 5.65 4.67
N SER A 484 16.30 4.93 3.56
CA SER A 484 15.83 5.33 2.22
C SER A 484 14.30 5.37 2.13
N SER A 485 13.79 6.11 1.14
CA SER A 485 12.37 6.27 0.86
C SER A 485 12.01 5.75 -0.52
N CYS A 486 11.09 4.79 -0.60
CA CYS A 486 10.64 4.27 -1.88
C CYS A 486 9.11 4.39 -1.98
N ASN A 487 8.65 5.24 -2.90
CA ASN A 487 7.25 5.59 -3.08
C ASN A 487 6.77 5.08 -4.42
N ALA A 488 5.63 4.38 -4.44
CA ALA A 488 5.06 3.81 -5.66
C ALA A 488 3.58 4.21 -5.77
N THR A 489 3.22 4.81 -6.91
CA THR A 489 1.84 5.23 -7.20
C THR A 489 1.40 4.69 -8.55
N ASN A 490 0.14 4.26 -8.65
CA ASN A 490 -0.47 3.82 -9.90
C ASN A 490 0.38 2.82 -10.69
N SER A 491 1.01 1.88 -9.99
CA SER A 491 1.99 0.97 -10.55
C SER A 491 1.55 -0.49 -10.43
N LEU A 492 2.04 -1.33 -11.35
CA LEU A 492 1.78 -2.76 -11.37
C LEU A 492 3.03 -3.53 -10.95
N PHE A 493 2.89 -4.46 -10.01
CA PHE A 493 3.89 -5.44 -9.63
C PHE A 493 3.32 -6.83 -9.88
N ASP A 494 3.71 -7.47 -10.99
CA ASP A 494 3.19 -8.76 -11.43
C ASP A 494 4.29 -9.83 -11.48
N GLY A 495 4.09 -10.95 -10.77
CA GLY A 495 4.95 -12.11 -10.91
C GLY A 495 6.38 -11.92 -10.41
N ASN A 496 6.64 -10.92 -9.56
CA ASN A 496 7.98 -10.68 -9.02
C ASN A 496 8.30 -11.68 -7.90
N PHE A 497 9.57 -12.03 -7.73
CA PHE A 497 9.96 -13.12 -6.85
C PHE A 497 11.23 -12.86 -6.02
N ALA A 498 11.18 -13.25 -4.74
CA ALA A 498 12.29 -13.19 -3.78
C ALA A 498 12.09 -14.25 -2.68
N ASP A 499 12.89 -14.25 -1.61
CA ASP A 499 12.57 -14.88 -0.32
C ASP A 499 11.83 -13.91 0.57
N ASP A 500 12.24 -12.65 0.65
CA ASP A 500 11.59 -11.66 1.48
C ASP A 500 11.05 -10.53 0.59
N GLY A 501 9.73 -10.32 0.58
CA GLY A 501 9.09 -9.27 -0.21
C GLY A 501 9.10 -9.54 -1.71
N GLY A 502 8.18 -10.39 -2.19
CA GLY A 502 8.18 -10.87 -3.57
C GLY A 502 8.10 -9.75 -4.61
N ALA A 503 7.31 -8.70 -4.35
CA ALA A 503 7.43 -7.45 -5.10
C ALA A 503 8.34 -6.44 -4.40
N MET A 504 8.11 -6.17 -3.11
CA MET A 504 8.74 -5.04 -2.43
C MET A 504 9.29 -5.46 -1.06
N MET A 505 10.50 -5.04 -0.74
CA MET A 505 11.02 -5.14 0.62
C MET A 505 11.47 -3.78 1.14
N PHE A 506 11.06 -3.49 2.37
CA PHE A 506 11.51 -2.33 3.14
C PHE A 506 12.23 -2.82 4.39
N TYR A 507 13.49 -2.43 4.51
CA TYR A 507 14.40 -2.83 5.58
C TYR A 507 15.06 -1.62 6.25
N ASP A 508 15.52 -1.76 7.49
CA ASP A 508 16.39 -0.82 8.21
C ASP A 508 15.94 0.65 8.19
N ALA A 509 14.87 0.94 8.94
CA ALA A 509 14.30 2.28 9.12
C ALA A 509 13.87 2.98 7.82
N SER A 510 13.72 2.23 6.73
CA SER A 510 13.23 2.76 5.46
C SER A 510 11.76 3.17 5.54
N LYS A 511 11.36 3.99 4.56
CA LYS A 511 10.04 4.59 4.47
C LYS A 511 9.44 4.32 3.10
N GLY A 512 8.12 4.35 3.03
CA GLY A 512 7.45 4.26 1.74
C GLY A 512 5.99 4.66 1.79
N HIS A 513 5.51 5.12 0.65
CA HIS A 513 4.09 5.29 0.41
C HIS A 513 3.71 4.58 -0.88
N VAL A 514 2.91 3.52 -0.75
CA VAL A 514 2.42 2.70 -1.87
C VAL A 514 0.94 2.95 -2.00
N ARG A 515 0.51 3.52 -3.12
CA ARG A 515 -0.90 3.86 -3.32
C ARG A 515 -1.39 3.58 -4.72
N ASP A 516 -2.70 3.33 -4.84
CA ASP A 516 -3.39 3.19 -6.13
C ASP A 516 -2.74 2.12 -7.04
N SER A 517 -2.07 1.12 -6.45
CA SER A 517 -1.19 0.18 -7.15
C SER A 517 -1.70 -1.25 -7.06
N VAL A 518 -1.22 -2.12 -7.93
CA VAL A 518 -1.64 -3.53 -7.97
C VAL A 518 -0.44 -4.44 -7.79
N LEU A 519 -0.52 -5.29 -6.77
CA LEU A 519 0.47 -6.32 -6.48
C LEU A 519 -0.19 -7.67 -6.73
N THR A 520 0.21 -8.33 -7.82
CA THR A 520 -0.37 -9.60 -8.23
C THR A 520 0.65 -10.68 -8.56
N SER A 521 0.32 -11.93 -8.29
CA SER A 521 1.13 -13.10 -8.64
C SER A 521 2.57 -13.10 -8.08
N ASN A 522 2.88 -12.25 -7.10
CA ASN A 522 4.23 -12.14 -6.56
C ASN A 522 4.50 -13.27 -5.55
N VAL A 523 5.73 -13.75 -5.50
CA VAL A 523 6.11 -14.96 -4.76
C VAL A 523 7.29 -14.68 -3.83
N ALA A 524 7.13 -14.95 -2.55
CA ALA A 524 8.22 -14.89 -1.58
C ALA A 524 8.06 -15.92 -0.47
N ALA A 525 9.14 -16.26 0.24
CA ALA A 525 9.07 -17.08 1.44
C ALA A 525 8.41 -16.34 2.61
N ASP A 526 8.68 -15.04 2.73
CA ASP A 526 8.10 -14.13 3.72
C ASP A 526 7.56 -12.89 2.98
N GLY A 527 6.24 -12.67 3.01
CA GLY A 527 5.59 -11.51 2.38
C GLY A 527 5.53 -11.57 0.84
N GLY A 528 4.66 -12.42 0.29
CA GLY A 528 4.51 -12.64 -1.16
C GLY A 528 4.39 -11.37 -2.00
N GLY A 529 3.64 -10.37 -1.55
CA GLY A 529 3.60 -9.05 -2.20
C GLY A 529 4.64 -8.08 -1.62
N ALA A 530 4.61 -7.84 -0.31
CA ALA A 530 5.60 -6.99 0.34
C ALA A 530 6.01 -7.56 1.70
N CYS A 531 7.23 -7.25 2.11
CA CYS A 531 7.76 -7.52 3.44
C CYS A 531 8.31 -6.21 4.04
N LEU A 532 8.13 -6.04 5.35
CA LEU A 532 8.49 -4.83 6.08
C LEU A 532 9.23 -5.24 7.35
N ASP A 533 10.49 -4.81 7.50
CA ASP A 533 11.30 -5.06 8.69
C ASP A 533 11.95 -3.77 9.18
N ALA A 534 11.65 -3.42 10.44
CA ALA A 534 12.08 -2.18 11.09
C ALA A 534 11.78 -0.89 10.30
N SER A 535 10.72 -0.88 9.48
CA SER A 535 10.40 0.20 8.54
C SER A 535 8.98 0.76 8.70
N SER A 536 8.74 1.97 8.18
CA SER A 536 7.45 2.66 8.25
C SER A 536 6.88 2.91 6.85
N VAL A 537 5.87 2.13 6.47
CA VAL A 537 5.28 2.16 5.12
C VAL A 537 3.78 2.31 5.21
N THR A 538 3.23 3.28 4.45
CA THR A 538 1.78 3.46 4.29
C THR A 538 1.36 2.85 2.96
N ILE A 539 0.52 1.82 3.02
CA ILE A 539 -0.07 1.17 1.84
C ILE A 539 -1.57 1.47 1.83
N GLU A 540 -2.06 2.11 0.76
CA GLU A 540 -3.47 2.50 0.65
C GLU A 540 -4.01 2.31 -0.76
N ARG A 541 -5.31 2.04 -0.90
CA ARG A 541 -5.99 1.91 -2.22
C ARG A 541 -5.26 0.97 -3.21
N CYS A 542 -4.62 -0.08 -2.69
CA CYS A 542 -3.90 -1.07 -3.49
C CYS A 542 -4.69 -2.37 -3.65
N MET A 543 -4.61 -3.00 -4.82
CA MET A 543 -5.18 -4.33 -5.05
C MET A 543 -4.12 -5.41 -4.84
N TRP A 544 -4.46 -6.42 -4.04
CA TRP A 544 -3.60 -7.57 -3.77
C TRP A 544 -4.30 -8.84 -4.25
N SER A 545 -3.68 -9.58 -5.18
CA SER A 545 -4.29 -10.79 -5.72
C SER A 545 -3.24 -11.85 -6.06
N SER A 546 -3.53 -13.13 -5.84
CA SER A 546 -2.64 -14.24 -6.26
C SER A 546 -1.19 -14.20 -5.76
N ASN A 547 -0.86 -13.35 -4.78
CA ASN A 547 0.46 -13.34 -4.17
C ASN A 547 0.61 -14.58 -3.28
N ALA A 548 1.75 -15.27 -3.38
CA ALA A 548 1.94 -16.58 -2.76
C ALA A 548 3.14 -16.57 -1.81
N ILE A 549 2.99 -17.35 -0.73
CA ILE A 549 4.11 -17.74 0.12
C ILE A 549 4.70 -19.04 -0.42
N ALA A 550 5.95 -19.00 -0.90
CA ALA A 550 6.69 -20.20 -1.28
C ALA A 550 7.36 -20.81 -0.05
N ARG A 551 7.38 -22.14 0.05
CA ARG A 551 8.08 -22.82 1.15
C ARG A 551 9.58 -22.55 1.02
N LYS A 552 10.20 -21.94 2.03
CA LYS A 552 11.66 -21.87 2.18
C LYS A 552 12.19 -23.31 2.16
N VAL A 553 12.81 -23.73 1.05
CA VAL A 553 13.54 -25.01 1.02
C VAL A 553 14.85 -24.73 1.76
N VAL A 554 14.84 -25.03 3.06
CA VAL A 554 15.99 -24.90 3.98
C VAL A 554 17.05 -25.94 3.64
#